data_AF-A0A7S3SWA9-F1
#
_entry.id   AF-A0A7S3SWA9-F1
#
_cell.length_a   1.000
_cell.length_b   1.000
_cell.length_c   1.000
_cell.angle_alpha   90.00
_cell.angle_beta   90.00
_cell.angle_gamma   90.00
#
_symmetry.space_group_name_H-M   'P 1'
#
loop_
_entity.id
_entity.type
_entity.pdbx_description
1 polymer ?
#
loop_
_entity_poly.entity_id
_entity_poly.type
_entity_poly.pdbx_seq_one_letter_code
_entity_poly.pdbx_strand_id
1 'polypeptide(L)'
;AQSSPSSARPLPLELHAHNNAMVVRWTVDARRLRGSDKGLVSPPFEIPFSVSTPFKIMLSPKGGMSFGKAGGKGSVLLKCGVAMDDHHDSTRIVQFSLTGSRLDAPHFCSRGPVRHNFAENGVCGLPKEQQEWDFSKAIDETTQTVTVCIEILPRTS
;
A
#
# COMPACT_ATOMS: atom_id res chain seq x y z
N ALA A 1 12.08 -23.30 27.50
CA ALA A 1 11.77 -23.65 26.10
C ALA A 1 11.39 -22.36 25.38
N GLN A 2 12.28 -21.85 24.52
CA GLN A 2 11.97 -20.70 23.67
C GLN A 2 11.22 -21.24 22.46
N SER A 3 9.94 -20.89 22.35
CA SER A 3 9.13 -21.19 21.18
C SER A 3 9.67 -20.39 20.01
N SER A 4 10.27 -21.05 19.02
CA SER A 4 10.58 -20.45 17.73
C SER A 4 9.31 -19.80 17.18
N PRO A 5 9.35 -18.56 16.64
CA PRO A 5 8.18 -18.00 15.97
C PRO A 5 7.88 -18.91 14.78
N SER A 6 6.71 -19.57 14.87
CA SER A 6 6.12 -20.31 13.77
C SER A 6 6.20 -19.47 12.50
N SER A 7 6.59 -20.09 11.38
CA SER A 7 6.50 -19.53 10.02
C SER A 7 5.03 -19.35 9.64
N ALA A 8 4.30 -18.54 10.40
CA ALA A 8 2.96 -18.13 10.09
C ALA A 8 3.05 -17.40 8.75
N ARG A 9 2.40 -17.96 7.74
CA ARG A 9 2.24 -17.31 6.44
C ARG A 9 1.66 -15.92 6.70
N PRO A 10 2.32 -14.81 6.31
CA PRO A 10 1.81 -13.48 6.57
C PRO A 10 0.39 -13.37 6.02
N LEU A 11 -0.52 -12.79 6.81
CA LEU A 11 -1.86 -12.51 6.30
C LEU A 11 -1.72 -11.57 5.10
N PRO A 12 -2.59 -11.68 4.08
CA PRO A 12 -2.47 -10.85 2.90
C PRO A 12 -2.54 -9.37 3.26
N LEU A 13 -3.29 -8.97 4.30
CA LEU A 13 -3.42 -7.60 4.77
C LEU A 13 -3.28 -7.54 6.30
N GLU A 14 -2.45 -6.64 6.79
CA GLU A 14 -2.18 -6.42 8.22
C GLU A 14 -2.27 -4.93 8.55
N LEU A 15 -2.81 -4.59 9.72
CA LEU A 15 -2.92 -3.22 10.21
C LEU A 15 -2.20 -3.10 11.56
N HIS A 16 -1.37 -2.07 11.71
CA HIS A 16 -0.60 -1.81 12.93
C HIS A 16 -0.68 -0.35 13.30
N ALA A 17 -0.92 -0.05 14.57
CA ALA A 17 -0.68 1.28 15.11
C ALA A 17 0.81 1.40 15.48
N HIS A 18 1.50 2.42 14.95
CA HIS A 18 2.91 2.68 15.24
C HIS A 18 3.15 4.18 15.34
N ASN A 19 3.71 4.66 16.46
CA ASN A 19 4.06 6.08 16.67
C ASN A 19 2.94 7.07 16.27
N ASN A 20 1.71 6.80 16.73
CA ASN A 20 0.50 7.56 16.40
C ASN A 20 0.02 7.42 14.94
N ALA A 21 0.76 6.74 14.06
CA ALA A 21 0.37 6.43 12.69
C ALA A 21 -0.36 5.09 12.58
N MET A 22 -1.16 4.94 11.53
CA MET A 22 -1.66 3.65 11.07
C MET A 22 -0.77 3.14 9.95
N VAL A 23 -0.22 1.94 10.11
CA VAL A 23 0.58 1.25 9.09
C VAL A 23 -0.22 0.09 8.55
N VAL A 24 -0.49 0.12 7.25
CA VAL A 24 -1.18 -0.94 6.52
C VAL A 24 -0.16 -1.69 5.67
N ARG A 25 -0.06 -3.00 5.85
CA ARG A 25 0.82 -3.87 5.08
C ARG A 25 -0.02 -4.80 4.22
N TRP A 26 0.22 -4.79 2.92
CA TRP A 26 -0.46 -5.67 1.98
C TRP A 26 0.56 -6.50 1.19
N THR A 27 0.53 -7.81 1.42
CA THR A 27 1.44 -8.78 0.80
C THR A 27 0.84 -9.33 -0.49
N VAL A 28 1.60 -9.23 -1.57
CA VAL A 28 1.21 -9.59 -2.93
C VAL A 28 2.13 -10.69 -3.45
N ASP A 29 1.54 -11.72 -4.06
CA ASP A 29 2.27 -12.81 -4.72
C ASP A 29 2.99 -12.30 -5.98
N ALA A 30 4.29 -12.59 -6.09
CA ALA A 30 5.15 -12.17 -7.19
C ALA A 30 4.64 -12.65 -8.57
N ARG A 31 3.92 -13.79 -8.63
CA ARG A 31 3.36 -14.32 -9.88
C ARG A 31 2.36 -13.35 -10.51
N ARG A 32 1.60 -12.62 -9.70
CA ARG A 32 0.62 -11.62 -10.18
C ARG A 32 1.31 -10.40 -10.79
N LEU A 33 2.43 -9.99 -10.19
CA LEU A 33 3.25 -8.87 -10.65
C LEU A 33 4.10 -9.21 -11.89
N ARG A 34 4.24 -10.50 -12.22
CA ARG A 34 4.86 -10.99 -13.46
C ARG A 34 3.84 -11.46 -14.50
N GLY A 35 2.56 -11.47 -14.15
CA GLY A 35 1.48 -12.10 -14.89
C GLY A 35 0.67 -11.18 -15.79
N SER A 36 -0.54 -11.63 -16.11
CA SER A 36 -1.51 -10.94 -16.97
C SER A 36 -2.46 -10.00 -16.22
N ASP A 37 -2.37 -9.90 -14.88
CA ASP A 37 -3.18 -8.98 -14.07
C ASP A 37 -3.00 -7.53 -14.56
N LYS A 38 -4.12 -6.83 -14.81
CA LYS A 38 -4.17 -5.40 -15.21
C LYS A 38 -4.30 -4.43 -14.02
N GLY A 39 -4.28 -4.97 -12.81
CA GLY A 39 -4.46 -4.23 -11.58
C GLY A 39 -4.68 -5.20 -10.44
N LEU A 40 -4.21 -4.83 -9.25
CA LEU A 40 -4.38 -5.61 -8.03
C LEU A 40 -5.08 -4.71 -7.01
N VAL A 41 -5.97 -5.29 -6.20
CA VAL A 41 -6.70 -4.56 -5.16
C VAL A 41 -6.63 -5.35 -3.86
N SER A 42 -6.34 -4.68 -2.75
CA SER A 42 -6.33 -5.30 -1.42
C SER A 42 -7.75 -5.65 -0.96
N PRO A 43 -7.89 -6.53 0.05
CA PRO A 43 -9.09 -6.55 0.88
C PRO A 43 -9.39 -5.13 1.43
N PRO A 44 -10.66 -4.78 1.65
CA PRO A 44 -11.02 -3.52 2.28
C PRO A 44 -10.56 -3.47 3.74
N PHE A 45 -10.22 -2.28 4.22
CA PHE A 45 -9.87 -2.02 5.62
C PHE A 45 -10.35 -0.64 6.07
N GLU A 46 -10.41 -0.42 7.37
CA GLU A 46 -10.80 0.86 7.96
C GLU A 46 -9.60 1.60 8.53
N ILE A 47 -9.62 2.93 8.46
CA ILE A 47 -8.64 3.79 9.11
C ILE A 47 -9.32 4.38 10.36
N PRO A 48 -8.78 4.17 11.58
CA PRO A 48 -9.44 4.55 12.85
C PRO A 48 -9.76 6.04 13.03
N PHE A 49 -9.31 6.90 12.12
CA PHE A 49 -9.46 8.35 12.18
C PHE A 49 -10.14 8.93 10.94
N SER A 50 -10.76 8.10 10.10
CA SER A 50 -11.62 8.53 8.99
C SER A 50 -13.09 8.31 9.33
N VAL A 51 -13.99 8.86 8.51
CA VAL A 51 -15.38 8.37 8.49
C VAL A 51 -15.41 6.86 8.21
N SER A 52 -16.48 6.19 8.62
CA SER A 52 -16.67 4.73 8.52
C SER A 52 -16.82 4.29 7.06
N THR A 53 -15.70 4.31 6.34
CA THR A 53 -15.66 4.07 4.90
C THR A 53 -14.46 3.18 4.60
N PRO A 54 -14.64 2.11 3.83
CA PRO A 54 -13.56 1.18 3.58
C PRO A 54 -12.53 1.79 2.62
N PHE A 55 -11.27 1.63 2.96
CA PHE A 55 -10.11 1.92 2.13
C PHE A 55 -9.61 0.65 1.44
N LYS A 56 -8.95 0.82 0.30
CA LYS A 56 -8.27 -0.24 -0.44
C LYS A 56 -6.94 0.26 -0.97
N ILE A 57 -5.93 -0.60 -0.97
CA ILE A 57 -4.69 -0.39 -1.71
C ILE A 57 -4.91 -0.92 -3.13
N MET A 58 -4.49 -0.17 -4.14
CA MET A 58 -4.51 -0.60 -5.53
C MET A 58 -3.09 -0.53 -6.11
N LEU A 59 -2.69 -1.61 -6.78
CA LEU A 59 -1.54 -1.58 -7.68
C LEU A 59 -2.06 -1.44 -9.11
N SER A 60 -1.51 -0.46 -9.85
CA SER A 60 -1.85 -0.25 -11.25
C SER A 60 -0.60 -0.40 -12.13
N PRO A 61 -0.60 -1.26 -13.15
CA PRO A 61 0.54 -1.44 -14.04
C PRO A 61 0.77 -0.19 -14.92
N LYS A 62 2.04 0.09 -15.22
CA LYS A 62 2.41 1.22 -16.07
C LYS A 62 1.78 1.08 -17.46
N GLY A 63 1.17 2.16 -17.95
CA GLY A 63 0.62 2.23 -19.31
C GLY A 63 -0.68 1.45 -19.52
N GLY A 64 -1.38 1.05 -18.45
CA GLY A 64 -2.71 0.41 -18.55
C GLY A 64 -2.71 -1.02 -19.12
N MET A 65 -1.53 -1.64 -19.23
CA MET A 65 -1.37 -3.01 -19.69
C MET A 65 -1.46 -4.01 -18.52
N SER A 66 -0.91 -5.22 -18.66
CA SER A 66 -0.69 -6.11 -17.52
C SER A 66 0.65 -5.82 -16.84
N PHE A 67 0.81 -6.24 -15.58
CA PHE A 67 2.10 -6.11 -14.89
C PHE A 67 3.24 -6.80 -15.61
N GLY A 68 3.03 -8.00 -16.17
CA GLY A 68 4.03 -8.69 -16.97
C GLY A 68 4.48 -7.88 -18.19
N LYS A 69 3.54 -7.26 -18.92
CA LYS A 69 3.86 -6.38 -20.08
C LYS A 69 4.52 -5.07 -19.65
N ALA A 70 4.21 -4.58 -18.46
CA ALA A 70 4.85 -3.41 -17.86
C ALA A 70 6.23 -3.72 -17.24
N GLY A 71 6.72 -4.96 -17.33
CA GLY A 71 7.98 -5.37 -16.71
C GLY A 71 7.95 -5.32 -15.17
N GLY A 72 6.79 -5.58 -14.58
CA GLY A 72 6.57 -5.46 -13.13
C GLY A 72 6.58 -4.01 -12.62
N LYS A 73 6.42 -3.02 -13.51
CA LYS A 73 6.37 -1.60 -13.13
C LYS A 73 4.95 -1.07 -13.02
N GLY A 74 4.73 -0.13 -12.12
CA GLY A 74 3.41 0.47 -11.92
C GLY A 74 3.35 1.47 -10.78
N SER A 75 2.15 1.78 -10.31
CA SER A 75 1.90 2.70 -9.20
C SER A 75 1.18 2.02 -8.04
N VAL A 76 1.37 2.59 -6.84
CA VAL A 76 0.66 2.24 -5.62
C VAL A 76 -0.33 3.38 -5.33
N LEU A 77 -1.59 3.04 -5.10
CA LEU A 77 -2.67 3.98 -4.81
C LEU A 77 -3.40 3.57 -3.53
N LEU A 78 -3.82 4.54 -2.74
CA LEU A 78 -4.75 4.36 -1.62
C LEU A 78 -6.10 4.95 -2.02
N LYS A 79 -7.13 4.12 -2.07
CA LYS A 79 -8.49 4.52 -2.49
C LYS A 79 -9.45 4.48 -1.31
N CYS A 80 -10.18 5.57 -1.10
CA CYS A 80 -11.37 5.65 -0.26
C CYS A 80 -12.60 5.15 -1.03
N GLY A 81 -13.43 4.33 -0.37
CA GLY A 81 -14.57 3.64 -0.96
C GLY A 81 -15.84 4.47 -1.17
N VAL A 82 -15.92 5.69 -0.65
CA VAL A 82 -17.07 6.59 -0.83
C VAL A 82 -16.61 8.03 -1.05
N ALA A 83 -17.47 8.83 -1.68
CA ALA A 83 -17.37 10.28 -1.62
C ALA A 83 -17.60 10.69 -0.16
N MET A 84 -16.61 11.36 0.45
CA MET A 84 -16.81 11.95 1.76
C MET A 84 -17.53 13.28 1.56
N ASP A 85 -18.60 13.52 2.33
CA ASP A 85 -19.30 14.81 2.28
C ASP A 85 -18.31 15.94 2.62
N ASP A 86 -18.40 17.06 1.90
CA ASP A 86 -17.50 18.24 1.98
C ASP A 86 -17.37 18.85 3.38
N HIS A 87 -18.18 18.42 4.34
CA HIS A 87 -18.23 18.93 5.70
C HIS A 87 -17.21 18.30 6.67
N HIS A 88 -16.48 17.25 6.29
CA HIS A 88 -15.45 16.63 7.13
C HIS A 88 -14.05 16.76 6.52
N ASP A 89 -13.13 17.41 7.26
CA ASP A 89 -11.71 17.50 6.91
C ASP A 89 -11.08 16.09 6.79
N SER A 90 -10.99 15.65 5.54
CA SER A 90 -10.51 14.32 5.15
C SER A 90 -9.04 14.36 4.74
N THR A 91 -8.30 15.41 5.14
CA THR A 91 -6.89 15.57 4.80
C THR A 91 -6.00 14.65 5.64
N ARG A 92 -5.18 13.83 4.98
CA ARG A 92 -4.22 12.93 5.63
C ARG A 92 -2.82 13.10 5.04
N ILE A 93 -1.80 12.76 5.82
CA ILE A 93 -0.42 12.67 5.36
C ILE A 93 -0.11 11.19 5.16
N VAL A 94 0.20 10.80 3.93
CA VAL A 94 0.36 9.41 3.52
C VAL A 94 1.77 9.17 3.00
N GLN A 95 2.46 8.18 3.56
CA GLN A 95 3.77 7.71 3.12
C GLN A 95 3.64 6.31 2.52
N PHE A 96 4.31 6.09 1.39
CA PHE A 96 4.27 4.84 0.64
C PHE A 96 5.64 4.18 0.64
N SER A 97 5.71 2.88 0.87
CA SER A 97 6.96 2.13 0.79
C SER A 97 6.73 0.71 0.29
N LEU A 98 7.78 0.10 -0.26
CA LEU A 98 7.81 -1.32 -0.59
C LEU A 98 8.88 -2.01 0.25
N THR A 99 8.56 -3.19 0.74
CA THR A 99 9.48 -4.05 1.48
C THR A 99 9.40 -5.49 0.95
N GLY A 100 10.43 -6.27 1.20
CA GLY A 100 10.30 -7.73 1.15
C GLY A 100 9.40 -8.24 2.29
N SER A 101 9.15 -9.54 2.30
CA SER A 101 8.24 -10.19 3.27
C SER A 101 8.71 -10.16 4.72
N ARG A 102 9.98 -9.85 4.94
CA ARG A 102 10.61 -9.75 6.25
C ARG A 102 10.28 -8.41 6.92
N LEU A 103 9.64 -8.47 8.09
CA LEU A 103 9.26 -7.31 8.90
C LEU A 103 10.46 -6.43 9.31
N ASP A 104 11.65 -7.02 9.40
CA ASP A 104 12.93 -6.39 9.75
C ASP A 104 13.75 -5.93 8.53
N ALA A 105 13.26 -6.17 7.31
CA ALA A 105 13.99 -5.73 6.12
C ALA A 105 13.96 -4.20 6.02
N PRO A 106 15.08 -3.56 5.63
CA PRO A 106 15.11 -2.13 5.35
C PRO A 106 14.00 -1.76 4.35
N HIS A 107 13.31 -0.64 4.58
CA HIS A 107 12.34 -0.14 3.62
C HIS A 107 13.10 0.27 2.34
N PHE A 108 13.10 -0.58 1.33
CA PHE A 108 14.00 -0.43 0.17
C PHE A 108 13.71 0.82 -0.65
N CYS A 109 12.52 1.41 -0.53
CA CYS A 109 12.09 2.57 -1.32
C CYS A 109 10.97 3.34 -0.60
N SER A 110 11.21 3.99 0.54
CA SER A 110 10.18 4.90 1.09
C SER A 110 10.02 6.14 0.19
N ARG A 111 8.78 6.57 -0.06
CA ARG A 111 8.43 7.72 -0.90
C ARG A 111 7.26 8.50 -0.29
N GLY A 112 7.23 9.79 -0.55
CA GLY A 112 6.36 10.75 0.14
C GLY A 112 7.10 11.45 1.28
N PRO A 113 6.37 11.99 2.27
CA PRO A 113 4.92 11.93 2.43
C PRO A 113 4.14 12.79 1.41
N VAL A 114 2.87 12.44 1.18
CA VAL A 114 1.92 13.23 0.37
C VAL A 114 0.77 13.68 1.26
N ARG A 115 0.44 14.97 1.22
CA ARG A 115 -0.77 15.52 1.84
C ARG A 115 -1.92 15.37 0.86
N HIS A 116 -2.98 14.67 1.27
CA HIS A 116 -4.09 14.32 0.40
C HIS A 116 -5.43 14.49 1.10
N ASN A 117 -6.40 15.14 0.45
CA ASN A 117 -7.76 15.28 0.93
C ASN A 117 -8.69 14.27 0.24
N PHE A 118 -9.16 13.27 0.98
CA PHE A 118 -10.03 12.22 0.43
C PHE A 118 -11.46 12.68 0.11
N ALA A 119 -11.87 13.86 0.56
CA ALA A 119 -13.14 14.49 0.15
C ALA A 119 -13.05 15.08 -1.26
N GLU A 120 -11.93 15.74 -1.60
CA GLU A 120 -11.69 16.31 -2.93
C GLU A 120 -11.43 15.24 -4.00
N ASN A 121 -10.68 14.20 -3.64
CA ASN A 121 -10.38 13.08 -4.53
C ASN A 121 -10.28 11.78 -3.72
N GLY A 122 -11.14 10.80 -4.02
CA GLY A 122 -11.14 9.52 -3.32
C GLY A 122 -9.88 8.65 -3.54
N VAL A 123 -8.93 9.06 -4.39
CA VAL A 123 -7.71 8.29 -4.69
C VAL A 123 -6.46 9.12 -4.39
N CYS A 124 -5.66 8.64 -3.44
CA CYS A 124 -4.34 9.17 -3.11
C CYS A 124 -3.24 8.35 -3.81
N GLY A 125 -2.25 9.02 -4.37
CA GLY A 125 -1.05 8.41 -4.95
C GLY A 125 0.13 9.38 -4.86
N LEU A 126 1.31 8.90 -5.27
CA LEU A 126 2.48 9.76 -5.39
C LEU A 126 2.40 10.70 -6.61
N PRO A 127 3.12 11.83 -6.61
CA PRO A 127 3.28 12.68 -7.80
C PRO A 127 3.85 11.90 -8.99
N LYS A 128 3.61 12.41 -10.21
CA LYS A 128 3.94 11.71 -11.47
C LYS A 128 5.41 11.30 -11.59
N GLU A 129 6.31 12.09 -10.99
CA GLU A 129 7.76 11.89 -11.00
C GLU A 129 8.19 10.75 -10.07
N GLN A 130 7.36 10.42 -9.07
CA GLN A 130 7.65 9.45 -8.02
C GLN A 130 6.69 8.26 -8.02
N GLN A 131 5.63 8.26 -8.83
CA GLN A 131 4.59 7.23 -8.80
C GLN A 131 5.01 5.89 -9.39
N GLU A 132 6.09 5.83 -10.18
CA GLU A 132 6.54 4.60 -10.83
C GLU A 132 7.44 3.77 -9.91
N TRP A 133 6.95 2.60 -9.54
CA TRP A 133 7.67 1.57 -8.82
C TRP A 133 8.09 0.47 -9.77
N ASP A 134 9.21 -0.17 -9.46
CA ASP A 134 9.62 -1.44 -10.05
C ASP A 134 9.40 -2.52 -8.99
N PHE A 135 8.22 -3.16 -9.01
CA PHE A 135 7.84 -4.14 -7.99
C PHE A 135 8.75 -5.37 -8.04
N SER A 136 9.34 -5.66 -9.21
CA SER A 136 10.26 -6.79 -9.39
C SER A 136 11.50 -6.67 -8.49
N LYS A 137 11.95 -5.45 -8.21
CA LYS A 137 13.09 -5.17 -7.33
C LYS A 137 12.78 -5.32 -5.85
N ALA A 138 11.50 -5.35 -5.48
CA ALA A 138 11.04 -5.50 -4.10
C ALA A 138 10.60 -6.93 -3.78
N ILE A 139 10.72 -7.87 -4.72
CA ILE A 139 10.35 -9.27 -4.51
C ILE A 139 11.33 -9.91 -3.54
N ASP A 140 10.79 -10.43 -2.45
CA ASP A 140 11.50 -11.35 -1.58
C ASP A 140 11.67 -12.69 -2.31
N GLU A 141 12.92 -13.07 -2.59
CA GLU A 141 13.21 -14.29 -3.34
C GLU A 141 12.81 -15.57 -2.59
N THR A 142 12.81 -15.54 -1.26
CA THR A 142 12.48 -16.71 -0.43
C THR A 142 10.99 -16.96 -0.42
N THR A 143 10.19 -15.92 -0.21
CA THR A 143 8.73 -16.06 -0.11
C THR A 143 8.01 -15.85 -1.44
N GLN A 144 8.70 -15.33 -2.46
CA GLN A 144 8.13 -14.91 -3.75
C GLN A 144 6.96 -13.94 -3.57
N THR A 145 7.14 -12.94 -2.69
CA THR A 145 6.13 -11.91 -2.42
C THR A 145 6.74 -10.51 -2.38
N VAL A 146 5.88 -9.50 -2.55
CA VAL A 146 6.19 -8.08 -2.30
C VAL A 146 5.20 -7.58 -1.26
N THR A 147 5.68 -6.83 -0.26
CA THR A 147 4.81 -6.18 0.71
C THR A 147 4.75 -4.68 0.43
N VAL A 148 3.54 -4.19 0.23
CA VAL A 148 3.23 -2.77 0.10
C VAL A 148 2.91 -2.24 1.49
N CYS A 149 3.66 -1.23 1.93
CA CYS A 149 3.51 -0.61 3.24
C CYS A 149 3.03 0.83 3.05
N ILE A 150 1.86 1.15 3.60
CA ILE A 150 1.32 2.51 3.62
C ILE A 150 1.22 2.96 5.07
N GLU A 151 1.89 4.06 5.38
CA GLU A 151 1.81 4.73 6.67
C GLU A 151 0.93 5.97 6.54
N ILE A 152 -0.09 6.07 7.38
CA ILE A 152 -1.07 7.15 7.41
C ILE A 152 -0.95 7.84 8.76
N LEU A 153 -0.49 9.08 8.74
CA LEU A 153 -0.45 9.90 9.95
C LEU A 153 -1.86 10.41 10.28
N PRO A 154 -2.16 10.55 11.58
CA PRO A 154 -3.39 11.20 12.02
C PRO A 154 -3.35 12.67 11.64
N ARG A 155 -4.50 13.33 11.69
CA ARG A 155 -4.60 14.78 11.49
C ARG A 155 -3.66 15.48 12.47
N THR A 156 -2.63 16.13 11.96
CA THR A 156 -1.88 17.12 12.75
C THR A 156 -2.79 18.35 12.87
N SER A 157 -3.30 18.59 14.08
CA SER A 157 -4.06 19.79 14.43
C SER A 157 -3.27 21.07 14.16
#